data_AF-A0A960PG02-F1
#
_entry.id   AF-A0A960PG02-F1
#
_cell.length_a   1.000
_cell.length_b   1.000
_cell.length_c   1.000
_cell.angle_alpha   90.00
_cell.angle_beta   90.00
_cell.angle_gamma   90.00
#
_symmetry.space_group_name_H-M   'P 1'
#
loop_
_entity.id
_entity.type
_entity.pdbx_description
1 polymer ?
#
loop_
_entity_poly.entity_id
_entity_poly.type
_entity_poly.pdbx_seq_one_letter_code
_entity_poly.pdbx_strand_id
1 'polypeptide(L)'
;MSLFKDLIDELKEENLLEETIDEHLARNVDDFGDLEDDHIFDQDDYPDPGHIENGENPEGGYRAVEAESFTSVELVDPEIETIRGDSFETAEEGFYQSREKTDPANDDTSNFGMAQLPEVYEDGFTGHSENEIEQISNHQTAFQYEKESEDTSAAKDNADLEDELAEIGSDPAGSGSGSNPGSDISNEVIDPSQYSRNLADTVKSLQHVQHIISGVQREQMREKPMTYDTVPVKQALHKFIEAVENLDKPGNTAEESVLHEEIGKWHSTLLEEDRKVSAAHLRRYCEDTAPPLSYEAIASMARFYRNSPFNEDVRSKFDLVITRLFTKSVNGDKREPTLHRDEIIIRVKELYADWSSVSLYNDDNEDSELILAAFKFEDFVTEVNKVPSFDELIRNGFFKRIKSFKEKLQENFFSPLLVAVAVECNVLIGNRYVDLIYDDRKKVSDRVSKKRSKKLEAKPADIIAEIEESVDNDMYASTGFAAFLFGGKRKWITFAGIAVLLLGFLYAFGAFDGRAVQKQETLISQDGENINLERSSFGKYIDSARIKKGTFVGVISTSWHDLSFKQKEEILKKIQLAGKDRGYEQVQLQDAKGESVGF
;
A
#
# COMPACT_ATOMS: atom_id res chain seq x y z
N MET A 1 25.49 17.61 -4.91
CA MET A 1 25.23 16.17 -4.78
C MET A 1 24.51 15.85 -3.48
N SER A 2 25.06 16.15 -2.29
CA SER A 2 24.42 15.87 -0.98
C SER A 2 22.91 16.10 -0.96
N LEU A 3 22.45 17.33 -1.18
CA LEU A 3 21.02 17.71 -1.12
C LEU A 3 20.09 16.88 -2.01
N PHE A 4 20.60 16.24 -3.07
CA PHE A 4 19.83 15.32 -3.91
C PHE A 4 19.79 13.89 -3.34
N LYS A 5 20.87 13.44 -2.69
CA LYS A 5 20.89 12.20 -1.91
C LYS A 5 20.03 12.32 -0.66
N ASP A 6 20.18 13.41 0.10
CA ASP A 6 19.42 13.68 1.32
C ASP A 6 17.89 13.64 1.03
N LEU A 7 17.49 14.13 -0.15
CA LEU A 7 16.11 14.06 -0.65
C LEU A 7 15.69 12.64 -1.07
N ILE A 8 16.57 11.87 -1.75
CA ILE A 8 16.30 10.47 -2.09
C ILE A 8 16.16 9.62 -0.82
N ASP A 9 16.95 9.88 0.22
CA ASP A 9 16.82 9.20 1.51
C ASP A 9 15.52 9.63 2.24
N GLU A 10 15.12 10.93 2.22
CA GLU A 10 13.79 11.39 2.71
C GLU A 10 12.62 10.72 1.96
N LEU A 11 12.76 10.52 0.65
CA LEU A 11 11.81 9.78 -0.20
C LEU A 11 11.81 8.26 0.08
N LYS A 12 12.96 7.71 0.50
CA LYS A 12 13.11 6.34 0.99
C LYS A 12 12.59 6.15 2.40
N GLU A 13 12.39 7.21 3.18
CA GLU A 13 11.61 7.16 4.43
C GLU A 13 10.09 7.19 4.16
N GLU A 14 9.58 8.11 3.34
CA GLU A 14 8.12 8.40 3.26
C GLU A 14 7.26 7.48 2.36
N ASN A 15 7.81 6.34 1.94
CA ASN A 15 7.14 5.32 1.15
C ASN A 15 6.64 5.76 -0.25
N LEU A 16 7.45 6.61 -0.91
CA LEU A 16 7.11 7.17 -2.22
C LEU A 16 7.98 6.64 -3.38
N LEU A 17 9.03 5.84 -3.12
CA LEU A 17 9.95 5.29 -4.12
C LEU A 17 10.33 3.82 -3.89
N GLU A 18 10.51 3.09 -5.00
CA GLU A 18 11.31 1.85 -5.10
C GLU A 18 12.80 2.17 -5.40
N GLU A 19 13.72 1.25 -5.11
CA GLU A 19 15.17 1.53 -5.22
C GLU A 19 15.76 1.50 -6.66
N THR A 20 15.10 0.90 -7.65
CA THR A 20 15.59 0.74 -9.05
C THR A 20 16.05 2.04 -9.71
N ILE A 21 15.55 3.18 -9.23
CA ILE A 21 15.89 4.51 -9.71
C ILE A 21 17.38 4.84 -9.50
N ASP A 22 18.00 4.41 -8.40
CA ASP A 22 19.36 4.83 -8.02
C ASP A 22 20.45 4.14 -8.85
N GLU A 23 20.39 2.82 -9.06
CA GLU A 23 21.33 2.13 -9.96
C GLU A 23 21.29 2.74 -11.37
N HIS A 24 20.07 3.07 -11.84
CA HIS A 24 19.86 3.71 -13.14
C HIS A 24 20.18 5.21 -13.16
N LEU A 25 20.36 5.88 -12.02
CA LEU A 25 20.97 7.21 -11.98
C LEU A 25 22.49 7.10 -12.02
N ALA A 26 23.08 6.24 -11.18
CA ALA A 26 24.54 6.06 -11.09
C ALA A 26 25.15 5.63 -12.43
N ARG A 27 24.70 4.51 -13.01
CA ARG A 27 25.25 3.95 -14.28
C ARG A 27 25.22 4.92 -15.47
N ASN A 28 24.32 5.90 -15.46
CA ASN A 28 24.21 6.89 -16.53
C ASN A 28 25.11 8.12 -16.34
N VAL A 29 25.65 8.37 -15.15
CA VAL A 29 26.58 9.49 -14.94
C VAL A 29 27.97 9.14 -15.48
N ASP A 30 28.42 7.90 -15.25
CA ASP A 30 29.73 7.43 -15.67
C ASP A 30 29.86 7.36 -17.21
N ASP A 31 28.81 6.91 -17.93
CA ASP A 31 28.75 6.84 -19.41
C ASP A 31 28.73 8.23 -20.11
N PHE A 32 28.73 9.33 -19.34
CA PHE A 32 28.91 10.69 -19.85
C PHE A 32 30.25 11.35 -19.47
N GLY A 33 31.12 10.68 -18.70
CA GLY A 33 32.43 11.21 -18.30
C GLY A 33 33.43 11.33 -19.46
N ASP A 34 33.49 10.32 -20.32
CA ASP A 34 34.51 10.14 -21.37
C ASP A 34 34.35 11.07 -22.60
N LEU A 35 33.78 12.27 -22.44
CA LEU A 35 33.50 13.22 -23.53
C LEU A 35 34.03 14.65 -23.32
N GLU A 36 34.74 14.92 -22.22
CA GLU A 36 35.37 16.23 -21.95
C GLU A 36 36.84 16.10 -21.50
N ASP A 37 37.72 15.46 -22.29
CA ASP A 37 39.18 15.73 -22.21
C ASP A 37 40.00 15.39 -23.48
N ASP A 38 39.59 15.89 -24.65
CA ASP A 38 40.45 15.99 -25.86
C ASP A 38 41.51 17.13 -25.72
N HIS A 39 42.08 17.30 -24.52
CA HIS A 39 43.15 18.26 -24.26
C HIS A 39 44.52 17.58 -24.40
N ILE A 40 45.09 17.67 -25.61
CA ILE A 40 46.50 17.35 -25.86
C ILE A 40 47.36 18.30 -25.02
N PHE A 41 47.88 17.79 -23.90
CA PHE A 41 48.92 18.41 -23.10
C PHE A 41 50.23 17.67 -23.37
N ASP A 42 51.17 18.34 -24.03
CA ASP A 42 52.54 17.82 -24.19
C ASP A 42 53.18 17.65 -22.80
N GLN A 43 53.45 16.40 -22.41
CA GLN A 43 53.87 16.03 -21.05
C GLN A 43 55.37 15.75 -20.99
N ASP A 44 56.18 16.77 -21.25
CA ASP A 44 57.61 16.78 -20.94
C ASP A 44 57.88 17.30 -19.52
N ASP A 45 59.01 16.87 -18.93
CA ASP A 45 59.63 17.36 -17.68
C ASP A 45 58.80 17.34 -16.37
N TYR A 46 58.72 16.17 -15.72
CA TYR A 46 58.80 16.09 -14.24
C TYR A 46 59.71 14.92 -13.79
N PRO A 47 60.60 15.11 -12.79
CA PRO A 47 61.65 14.13 -12.46
C PRO A 47 61.24 12.98 -11.53
N ASP A 48 61.91 11.85 -11.71
CA ASP A 48 61.87 10.62 -10.90
C ASP A 48 62.17 10.84 -9.38
N PRO A 49 61.28 10.40 -8.47
CA PRO A 49 61.51 10.40 -7.04
C PRO A 49 61.63 8.99 -6.41
N GLY A 50 62.47 8.11 -6.96
CA GLY A 50 63.42 7.32 -6.16
C GLY A 50 62.93 6.10 -5.36
N HIS A 51 63.68 5.00 -5.49
CA HIS A 51 63.55 3.75 -4.74
C HIS A 51 63.26 3.88 -3.23
N ILE A 52 62.27 3.12 -2.75
CA ILE A 52 62.32 2.46 -1.43
C ILE A 52 62.04 0.97 -1.63
N GLU A 53 62.84 0.12 -1.01
CA GLU A 53 62.79 -1.34 -1.12
C GLU A 53 61.98 -2.01 0.00
N ASN A 54 61.43 -3.20 -0.33
CA ASN A 54 61.18 -4.36 0.53
C ASN A 54 60.30 -4.20 1.81
N GLY A 55 59.15 -4.87 1.81
CA GLY A 55 58.31 -5.13 2.99
C GLY A 55 57.52 -6.43 2.81
N GLU A 56 57.75 -7.42 3.67
CA GLU A 56 57.43 -8.84 3.43
C GLU A 56 55.92 -9.18 3.47
N ASN A 57 55.53 -10.16 2.64
CA ASN A 57 54.21 -10.79 2.58
C ASN A 57 54.06 -11.91 3.62
N PRO A 58 52.88 -12.07 4.25
CA PRO A 58 52.44 -13.38 4.71
C PRO A 58 51.08 -13.79 4.11
N GLU A 59 51.02 -15.01 3.58
CA GLU A 59 49.84 -15.59 2.94
C GLU A 59 48.71 -15.90 3.95
N GLY A 60 47.50 -15.41 3.69
CA GLY A 60 46.30 -15.67 4.50
C GLY A 60 45.20 -16.35 3.67
N GLY A 61 45.25 -17.69 3.58
CA GLY A 61 44.30 -18.46 2.76
C GLY A 61 42.89 -18.52 3.35
N TYR A 62 41.93 -17.84 2.73
CA TYR A 62 40.52 -17.94 3.10
C TYR A 62 39.90 -19.26 2.59
N ARG A 63 39.46 -20.11 3.53
CA ARG A 63 38.60 -21.25 3.21
C ARG A 63 37.23 -20.76 2.73
N ALA A 64 36.67 -21.43 1.74
CA ALA A 64 35.22 -21.40 1.54
C ALA A 64 34.53 -21.97 2.79
N VAL A 65 33.49 -21.29 3.26
CA VAL A 65 32.58 -21.81 4.29
C VAL A 65 31.37 -22.37 3.57
N GLU A 66 31.09 -23.65 3.78
CA GLU A 66 29.95 -24.33 3.18
C GLU A 66 28.65 -23.80 3.81
N ALA A 67 27.62 -23.56 2.99
CA ALA A 67 26.35 -23.05 3.47
C ALA A 67 25.51 -24.20 4.06
N GLU A 68 25.40 -24.27 5.39
CA GLU A 68 24.52 -25.24 6.05
C GLU A 68 23.05 -24.91 5.77
N SER A 69 22.41 -25.71 4.91
CA SER A 69 20.99 -25.63 4.61
C SER A 69 20.17 -26.15 5.80
N PHE A 70 19.62 -25.26 6.62
CA PHE A 70 18.67 -25.64 7.66
C PHE A 70 17.35 -26.10 7.03
N THR A 71 17.13 -27.41 6.98
CA THR A 71 15.85 -28.01 6.64
C THR A 71 14.80 -27.68 7.68
N SER A 72 13.65 -27.17 7.23
CA SER A 72 12.46 -26.98 8.05
C SER A 72 12.07 -28.27 8.78
N VAL A 73 11.79 -28.18 10.08
CA VAL A 73 11.03 -29.22 10.77
C VAL A 73 9.55 -28.88 10.59
N GLU A 74 8.88 -29.58 9.68
CA GLU A 74 7.42 -29.53 9.57
C GLU A 74 6.81 -30.11 10.85
N LEU A 75 5.88 -29.38 11.46
CA LEU A 75 4.98 -29.93 12.46
C LEU A 75 3.86 -30.63 11.70
N VAL A 76 3.67 -31.93 11.98
CA VAL A 76 2.68 -32.75 11.29
C VAL A 76 1.29 -32.47 11.87
N ASP A 77 0.40 -31.90 11.06
CA ASP A 77 -1.03 -31.85 11.36
C ASP A 77 -1.62 -33.27 11.33
N PRO A 78 -2.49 -33.66 12.29
CA PRO A 78 -3.18 -34.94 12.26
C PRO A 78 -4.29 -34.96 11.20
N GLU A 79 -4.22 -35.89 10.26
CA GLU A 79 -5.18 -36.00 9.15
C GLU A 79 -6.61 -36.31 9.62
N ILE A 80 -7.58 -35.60 9.04
CA ILE A 80 -9.01 -35.94 9.13
C ILE A 80 -9.38 -36.76 7.89
N GLU A 81 -9.63 -38.06 8.06
CA GLU A 81 -10.02 -38.97 6.98
C GLU A 81 -11.28 -38.48 6.24
N THR A 82 -11.12 -38.05 4.98
CA THR A 82 -12.24 -37.71 4.09
C THR A 82 -12.44 -38.82 3.06
N ILE A 83 -13.52 -39.59 3.20
CA ILE A 83 -13.83 -40.76 2.37
C ILE A 83 -14.10 -40.34 0.90
N ARG A 84 -13.05 -40.54 0.08
CA ARG A 84 -12.89 -40.51 -1.38
C ARG A 84 -13.00 -41.83 -2.16
N GLY A 85 -14.10 -42.16 -2.84
CA GLY A 85 -14.18 -43.41 -3.62
C GLY A 85 -13.48 -43.40 -4.99
N ASP A 86 -13.54 -44.57 -5.65
CA ASP A 86 -13.26 -44.85 -7.08
C ASP A 86 -11.80 -44.83 -7.58
N SER A 87 -11.21 -46.03 -7.67
CA SER A 87 -10.11 -46.36 -8.59
C SER A 87 -10.31 -47.74 -9.22
N PHE A 88 -9.92 -47.89 -10.49
CA PHE A 88 -10.21 -49.05 -11.35
C PHE A 88 -9.33 -50.30 -11.09
N GLU A 89 -9.71 -51.38 -11.77
CA GLU A 89 -9.04 -52.70 -11.93
C GLU A 89 -7.57 -52.58 -12.48
N THR A 90 -6.66 -53.57 -12.46
CA THR A 90 -6.68 -55.03 -12.15
C THR A 90 -5.25 -55.60 -11.87
N ALA A 91 -5.15 -56.83 -11.32
CA ALA A 91 -4.03 -57.81 -11.39
C ALA A 91 -2.67 -57.45 -10.71
N GLU A 92 -1.70 -58.34 -10.36
CA GLU A 92 -1.53 -59.79 -10.01
C GLU A 92 -0.06 -59.92 -9.48
N GLU A 93 0.44 -60.80 -8.59
CA GLU A 93 -0.02 -61.93 -7.74
C GLU A 93 0.64 -61.72 -6.32
N GLY A 94 0.66 -62.59 -5.29
CA GLY A 94 0.20 -63.97 -5.09
C GLY A 94 0.95 -64.69 -3.94
N PHE A 95 0.31 -65.67 -3.26
CA PHE A 95 0.82 -66.50 -2.13
C PHE A 95 1.24 -65.75 -0.84
N TYR A 96 1.23 -66.32 0.38
CA TYR A 96 1.10 -67.71 0.87
C TYR A 96 0.11 -67.82 2.09
N GLN A 97 -0.14 -69.05 2.55
CA GLN A 97 -1.06 -69.46 3.65
C GLN A 97 -0.47 -69.18 5.07
N SER A 98 -1.18 -69.18 6.22
CA SER A 98 -2.22 -70.10 6.71
C SER A 98 -2.90 -69.63 8.03
N ARG A 99 -4.15 -70.10 8.32
CA ARG A 99 -4.72 -70.55 9.63
C ARG A 99 -4.65 -69.63 10.90
N GLU A 100 -5.56 -69.69 11.87
CA GLU A 100 -6.51 -70.74 12.32
C GLU A 100 -7.99 -70.28 12.43
N LYS A 101 -8.88 -71.20 12.86
CA LYS A 101 -10.32 -70.98 13.11
C LYS A 101 -10.64 -71.11 14.61
N THR A 102 -11.68 -70.42 15.09
CA THR A 102 -12.70 -71.00 16.00
C THR A 102 -14.03 -70.27 15.92
N ASP A 103 -15.06 -70.99 15.50
CA ASP A 103 -16.52 -70.71 15.60
C ASP A 103 -17.13 -71.69 16.64
N PRO A 104 -18.43 -71.65 16.98
CA PRO A 104 -19.40 -70.54 17.14
C PRO A 104 -20.15 -70.64 18.51
N ALA A 105 -21.27 -69.92 18.72
CA ALA A 105 -22.60 -70.52 19.04
C ALA A 105 -23.70 -69.54 19.56
N ASN A 106 -24.90 -69.68 18.96
CA ASN A 106 -26.27 -69.58 19.52
C ASN A 106 -26.93 -68.23 19.97
N ASP A 107 -28.02 -67.90 19.25
CA ASP A 107 -29.45 -67.81 19.71
C ASP A 107 -29.91 -66.68 20.69
N ASP A 108 -31.13 -66.11 20.60
CA ASP A 108 -32.24 -66.30 19.64
C ASP A 108 -33.25 -65.12 19.61
N THR A 109 -34.12 -65.07 18.59
CA THR A 109 -35.46 -64.39 18.53
C THR A 109 -35.55 -62.85 18.77
N SER A 110 -36.56 -62.07 18.33
CA SER A 110 -37.75 -62.19 17.44
C SER A 110 -38.23 -60.74 17.15
N ASN A 111 -38.68 -60.25 15.98
CA ASN A 111 -39.65 -60.66 14.92
C ASN A 111 -40.81 -59.63 14.85
N PHE A 112 -41.48 -59.51 13.69
CA PHE A 112 -42.55 -58.55 13.30
C PHE A 112 -42.13 -57.07 13.09
N GLY A 113 -42.65 -56.35 12.07
CA GLY A 113 -43.55 -56.76 10.98
C GLY A 113 -43.81 -55.65 9.92
N MET A 114 -44.29 -56.01 8.72
CA MET A 114 -44.50 -55.08 7.58
C MET A 114 -45.93 -54.52 7.45
N ALA A 115 -46.03 -53.29 6.90
CA ALA A 115 -47.00 -52.86 5.87
C ALA A 115 -46.43 -51.57 5.22
N GLN A 116 -46.06 -51.51 3.93
CA GLN A 116 -46.85 -51.49 2.68
C GLN A 116 -47.61 -50.17 2.39
N LEU A 117 -47.45 -49.69 1.16
CA LEU A 117 -47.98 -48.44 0.57
C LEU A 117 -49.46 -48.60 0.15
N PRO A 118 -50.11 -47.52 -0.34
CA PRO A 118 -50.05 -47.26 -1.78
C PRO A 118 -49.83 -45.77 -2.18
N GLU A 119 -49.51 -45.57 -3.47
CA GLU A 119 -49.41 -44.28 -4.18
C GLU A 119 -50.81 -43.71 -4.53
N VAL A 120 -50.86 -42.51 -5.16
CA VAL A 120 -51.62 -42.18 -6.41
C VAL A 120 -51.85 -40.66 -6.61
N TYR A 121 -51.31 -40.09 -7.71
CA TYR A 121 -51.83 -39.03 -8.63
C TYR A 121 -52.32 -37.64 -8.08
N GLU A 122 -52.34 -36.52 -8.83
CA GLU A 122 -51.61 -35.98 -10.03
C GLU A 122 -52.02 -34.48 -10.26
N ASP A 123 -51.26 -33.74 -11.09
CA ASP A 123 -51.65 -32.59 -11.97
C ASP A 123 -52.15 -31.19 -11.48
N GLY A 124 -51.90 -30.17 -12.34
CA GLY A 124 -52.43 -28.78 -12.30
C GLY A 124 -51.35 -27.68 -12.06
N PHE A 125 -50.85 -26.86 -13.01
CA PHE A 125 -51.49 -25.87 -13.92
C PHE A 125 -52.51 -24.94 -13.21
N THR A 126 -52.49 -23.60 -13.26
CA THR A 126 -51.71 -22.52 -13.98
C THR A 126 -51.85 -21.22 -13.12
N GLY A 127 -51.27 -20.03 -13.31
CA GLY A 127 -50.73 -19.30 -14.48
C GLY A 127 -51.50 -17.97 -14.70
N HIS A 128 -50.80 -16.83 -14.91
CA HIS A 128 -51.35 -15.46 -15.16
C HIS A 128 -52.05 -14.74 -13.97
N SER A 129 -52.15 -13.39 -13.88
CA SER A 129 -51.49 -12.28 -14.60
C SER A 129 -51.63 -10.91 -13.88
N GLU A 130 -50.62 -10.05 -14.07
CA GLU A 130 -50.65 -8.59 -14.34
C GLU A 130 -51.76 -7.64 -13.80
N ASN A 131 -51.29 -6.61 -13.07
CA ASN A 131 -51.46 -5.15 -13.31
C ASN A 131 -52.77 -4.36 -13.02
N GLU A 132 -52.54 -3.04 -12.94
CA GLU A 132 -53.45 -1.87 -13.01
C GLU A 132 -54.22 -1.45 -11.73
N ILE A 133 -53.83 -0.32 -11.11
CA ILE A 133 -54.42 1.06 -11.20
C ILE A 133 -55.69 1.20 -10.34
N GLU A 134 -55.99 2.26 -9.57
CA GLU A 134 -55.38 3.48 -9.02
C GLU A 134 -56.58 4.22 -8.34
N GLN A 135 -56.32 5.26 -7.52
CA GLN A 135 -57.17 6.46 -7.27
C GLN A 135 -57.90 6.64 -5.91
N ILE A 136 -58.21 7.93 -5.69
CA ILE A 136 -59.18 8.54 -4.75
C ILE A 136 -58.66 8.96 -3.35
N SER A 137 -58.09 10.18 -3.35
CA SER A 137 -58.56 11.37 -2.58
C SER A 137 -58.22 11.56 -1.08
N ASN A 138 -57.37 12.57 -0.85
CA ASN A 138 -57.53 13.71 0.07
C ASN A 138 -58.00 13.51 1.52
N HIS A 139 -57.18 13.97 2.47
CA HIS A 139 -57.59 15.08 3.35
C HIS A 139 -56.41 15.95 3.80
N GLN A 140 -56.65 17.26 3.95
CA GLN A 140 -55.75 18.21 4.60
C GLN A 140 -56.35 18.63 5.95
N THR A 141 -55.51 18.81 6.97
CA THR A 141 -55.77 19.77 8.06
C THR A 141 -54.44 20.40 8.46
N ALA A 142 -54.41 21.72 8.65
CA ALA A 142 -53.23 22.46 9.07
C ALA A 142 -53.27 22.78 10.56
N PHE A 143 -52.10 23.12 11.13
CA PHE A 143 -52.01 23.85 12.41
C PHE A 143 -51.01 24.99 12.28
N GLN A 144 -51.35 26.13 12.89
CA GLN A 144 -50.49 27.30 13.00
C GLN A 144 -49.68 27.22 14.31
N TYR A 145 -48.62 28.03 14.41
CA TYR A 145 -48.06 28.46 15.69
C TYR A 145 -47.85 29.98 15.69
N GLU A 146 -48.01 30.59 16.87
CA GLU A 146 -47.95 32.04 17.06
C GLU A 146 -46.53 32.54 17.39
N LYS A 147 -46.40 33.86 17.60
CA LYS A 147 -45.12 34.59 17.55
C LYS A 147 -45.06 35.68 18.62
N GLU A 148 -44.04 35.59 19.47
CA GLU A 148 -43.53 36.64 20.39
C GLU A 148 -41.97 36.62 20.23
N SER A 149 -41.15 37.68 20.09
CA SER A 149 -41.17 39.13 20.39
C SER A 149 -41.28 39.43 21.88
N GLU A 150 -40.29 39.97 22.60
CA GLU A 150 -39.42 41.17 22.42
C GLU A 150 -38.30 41.12 23.51
N ASP A 151 -37.24 41.96 23.62
CA ASP A 151 -36.47 42.87 22.73
C ASP A 151 -35.07 43.08 23.39
N THR A 152 -34.36 44.16 23.09
CA THR A 152 -32.91 44.38 23.24
C THR A 152 -32.51 45.37 24.35
N SER A 153 -31.30 45.19 24.92
CA SER A 153 -30.38 46.27 25.38
C SER A 153 -29.16 45.69 26.16
N ALA A 154 -28.18 46.48 26.60
CA ALA A 154 -27.17 47.18 25.80
C ALA A 154 -26.08 47.84 26.69
N ALA A 155 -24.81 47.54 26.40
CA ALA A 155 -23.58 48.30 26.73
C ALA A 155 -23.08 48.40 28.20
N LYS A 156 -21.73 48.45 28.31
CA LYS A 156 -20.90 48.98 29.42
C LYS A 156 -20.82 48.17 30.73
N ASP A 157 -19.77 48.31 31.56
CA ASP A 157 -18.61 49.25 31.58
C ASP A 157 -17.25 48.52 31.80
N ASN A 158 -16.15 49.29 31.90
CA ASN A 158 -14.78 48.82 32.19
C ASN A 158 -14.36 49.05 33.67
N ALA A 159 -13.26 48.40 34.05
CA ALA A 159 -12.22 48.82 35.01
C ALA A 159 -12.31 48.40 36.50
N ASP A 160 -11.10 48.28 37.05
CA ASP A 160 -10.62 48.35 38.45
C ASP A 160 -11.16 47.39 39.52
N LEU A 161 -10.30 46.45 39.94
CA LEU A 161 -9.69 46.47 41.29
C LEU A 161 -8.48 45.52 41.39
N GLU A 162 -7.38 46.04 41.96
CA GLU A 162 -6.23 45.26 42.45
C GLU A 162 -6.36 44.97 43.96
N ASP A 163 -5.36 44.32 44.56
CA ASP A 163 -5.16 44.06 45.99
C ASP A 163 -6.22 43.27 46.77
N GLU A 164 -5.93 41.99 47.04
CA GLU A 164 -5.48 41.63 48.40
C GLU A 164 -4.62 40.34 48.42
N LEU A 165 -3.49 40.40 49.13
CA LEU A 165 -2.59 39.26 49.39
C LEU A 165 -2.47 39.02 50.90
N ALA A 166 -3.12 37.98 51.45
CA ALA A 166 -2.76 37.42 52.76
C ALA A 166 -3.28 35.99 53.01
N GLU A 167 -2.33 35.09 53.29
CA GLU A 167 -2.32 34.05 54.34
C GLU A 167 -3.34 32.88 54.42
N ILE A 168 -2.75 31.69 54.62
CA ILE A 168 -3.23 30.48 55.33
C ILE A 168 -4.29 29.60 54.65
N GLY A 169 -3.92 28.34 54.33
CA GLY A 169 -4.86 27.27 53.99
C GLY A 169 -4.19 26.02 53.41
N SER A 170 -3.87 25.04 54.26
CA SER A 170 -3.24 23.75 53.91
C SER A 170 -4.05 22.84 52.98
N ASP A 171 -3.32 22.03 52.19
CA ASP A 171 -3.67 20.75 51.54
C ASP A 171 -4.76 19.88 52.25
N PRO A 172 -5.49 18.99 51.52
CA PRO A 172 -4.95 18.20 50.41
C PRO A 172 -5.83 18.00 49.15
N ALA A 173 -5.21 17.38 48.14
CA ALA A 173 -5.79 17.07 46.82
C ALA A 173 -7.06 16.21 46.86
N GLY A 174 -8.12 16.69 46.21
CA GLY A 174 -9.29 15.89 45.86
C GLY A 174 -9.08 15.13 44.55
N SER A 175 -8.89 13.81 44.64
CA SER A 175 -8.80 12.93 43.45
C SER A 175 -10.16 12.84 42.76
N GLY A 176 -10.35 13.61 41.69
CA GLY A 176 -11.56 13.62 40.86
C GLY A 176 -11.73 12.32 40.08
N SER A 177 -12.27 11.28 40.75
CA SER A 177 -12.62 10.00 40.13
C SER A 177 -13.80 10.17 39.16
N GLY A 178 -13.49 10.57 37.93
CA GLY A 178 -14.46 10.60 36.82
C GLY A 178 -14.96 9.19 36.53
N SER A 179 -16.15 8.86 37.04
CA SER A 179 -16.83 7.60 36.76
C SER A 179 -17.30 7.59 35.30
N ASN A 180 -16.47 7.03 34.41
CA ASN A 180 -16.84 6.83 33.02
C ASN A 180 -18.09 5.92 32.98
N PRO A 181 -19.23 6.35 32.40
CA PRO A 181 -20.44 5.55 32.40
C PRO A 181 -20.18 4.30 31.55
N GLY A 182 -20.29 3.12 32.19
CA GLY A 182 -19.89 1.87 31.57
C GLY A 182 -20.67 1.57 30.30
N SER A 183 -19.96 1.32 29.22
CA SER A 183 -20.43 0.38 28.22
C SER A 183 -20.63 -0.97 28.92
N ASP A 184 -21.87 -1.45 29.00
CA ASP A 184 -22.16 -2.84 29.32
C ASP A 184 -21.69 -3.71 28.14
N ILE A 185 -20.36 -3.90 28.06
CA ILE A 185 -19.75 -4.96 27.29
C ILE A 185 -20.21 -6.24 27.98
N SER A 186 -21.29 -6.83 27.47
CA SER A 186 -21.72 -8.16 27.85
C SER A 186 -20.50 -9.08 27.78
N ASN A 187 -20.23 -9.83 28.85
CA ASN A 187 -19.17 -10.83 28.89
C ASN A 187 -19.48 -11.96 27.91
N GLU A 188 -19.25 -11.69 26.62
CA GLU A 188 -19.35 -12.64 25.54
C GLU A 188 -18.31 -13.73 25.82
N VAL A 189 -18.77 -14.99 25.82
CA VAL A 189 -17.95 -16.11 26.25
C VAL A 189 -16.99 -16.45 25.12
N ILE A 190 -15.83 -15.78 25.11
CA ILE A 190 -14.74 -16.04 24.18
C ILE A 190 -14.42 -17.53 24.23
N ASP A 191 -14.45 -18.17 23.06
CA ASP A 191 -14.10 -19.59 22.92
C ASP A 191 -12.63 -19.80 23.37
N PRO A 192 -12.34 -20.66 24.37
CA PRO A 192 -10.97 -20.97 24.77
C PRO A 192 -10.09 -21.43 23.59
N SER A 193 -10.68 -22.09 22.59
CA SER A 193 -10.01 -22.53 21.36
C SER A 193 -9.55 -21.34 20.52
N GLN A 194 -10.39 -20.32 20.38
CA GLN A 194 -10.07 -19.08 19.66
C GLN A 194 -9.04 -18.25 20.44
N TYR A 195 -9.20 -18.12 21.76
CA TYR A 195 -8.22 -17.40 22.59
C TYR A 195 -6.82 -18.04 22.53
N SER A 196 -6.76 -19.37 22.59
CA SER A 196 -5.51 -20.12 22.47
C SER A 196 -4.86 -19.95 21.10
N ARG A 197 -5.64 -20.01 20.02
CA ARG A 197 -5.18 -19.71 18.65
C ARG A 197 -4.61 -18.29 18.55
N ASN A 198 -5.30 -17.28 19.06
CA ASN A 198 -4.84 -15.88 18.99
C ASN A 198 -3.47 -15.69 19.67
N LEU A 199 -3.18 -16.41 20.76
CA LEU A 199 -1.87 -16.38 21.43
C LEU A 199 -0.80 -17.14 20.63
N ALA A 200 -1.11 -18.31 20.08
CA ALA A 200 -0.20 -19.04 19.19
C ALA A 200 0.16 -18.23 17.93
N ASP A 201 -0.82 -17.57 17.30
CA ASP A 201 -0.61 -16.67 16.15
C ASP A 201 0.17 -15.41 16.53
N THR A 202 0.08 -14.95 17.78
CA THR A 202 0.93 -13.86 18.30
C THR A 202 2.40 -14.30 18.42
N VAL A 203 2.66 -15.50 18.96
CA VAL A 203 4.01 -16.09 19.01
C VAL A 203 4.58 -16.32 17.59
N LYS A 204 3.75 -16.80 16.65
CA LYS A 204 4.12 -16.96 15.23
C LYS A 204 4.44 -15.61 14.56
N SER A 205 3.66 -14.58 14.86
CA SER A 205 3.85 -13.22 14.34
C SER A 205 5.18 -12.62 14.79
N LEU A 206 5.54 -12.75 16.08
CA LEU A 206 6.86 -12.34 16.58
C LEU A 206 8.02 -13.12 15.92
N GLN A 207 7.81 -14.40 15.58
CA GLN A 207 8.82 -15.18 14.84
C GLN A 207 9.07 -14.62 13.42
N HIS A 208 8.03 -14.19 12.70
CA HIS A 208 8.19 -13.51 11.41
C HIS A 208 8.92 -12.16 11.55
N VAL A 209 8.56 -11.38 12.57
CA VAL A 209 9.18 -10.07 12.84
C VAL A 209 10.66 -10.22 13.17
N GLN A 210 11.03 -11.17 14.04
CA GLN A 210 12.43 -11.47 14.32
C GLN A 210 13.19 -11.89 13.06
N HIS A 211 12.59 -12.72 12.20
CA HIS A 211 13.21 -13.16 10.96
C HIS A 211 13.48 -11.99 10.00
N ILE A 212 12.49 -11.10 9.79
CA ILE A 212 12.64 -9.93 8.93
C ILE A 212 13.69 -8.95 9.47
N ILE A 213 13.63 -8.58 10.76
CA ILE A 213 14.65 -7.70 11.38
C ILE A 213 16.05 -8.33 11.27
N SER A 214 16.17 -9.64 11.48
CA SER A 214 17.43 -10.38 11.33
C SER A 214 17.92 -10.54 9.89
N GLY A 215 17.06 -10.27 8.90
CA GLY A 215 17.41 -10.17 7.48
C GLY A 215 17.91 -8.77 7.15
N VAL A 216 17.14 -7.74 7.50
CA VAL A 216 17.49 -6.32 7.31
C VAL A 216 18.86 -6.00 7.93
N GLN A 217 19.09 -6.41 9.19
CA GLN A 217 20.36 -6.20 9.87
C GLN A 217 21.55 -6.85 9.12
N ARG A 218 21.35 -8.07 8.61
CA ARG A 218 22.40 -8.87 7.95
C ARG A 218 22.74 -8.38 6.55
N GLU A 219 21.74 -8.06 5.75
CA GLU A 219 21.87 -7.83 4.31
C GLU A 219 22.02 -6.34 4.00
N GLN A 220 21.15 -5.51 4.59
CA GLN A 220 21.11 -4.07 4.33
C GLN A 220 22.06 -3.28 5.23
N MET A 221 22.20 -3.68 6.50
CA MET A 221 23.11 -3.01 7.46
C MET A 221 24.48 -3.69 7.60
N ARG A 222 24.62 -4.95 7.15
CA ARG A 222 25.83 -5.80 7.28
C ARG A 222 26.27 -6.06 8.74
N GLU A 223 25.33 -5.95 9.67
CA GLU A 223 25.52 -6.24 11.08
C GLU A 223 25.20 -7.71 11.40
N LYS A 224 25.75 -8.22 12.51
CA LYS A 224 25.36 -9.54 13.02
C LYS A 224 24.09 -9.41 13.85
N PRO A 225 22.96 -10.03 13.45
CA PRO A 225 21.70 -9.85 14.16
C PRO A 225 21.71 -10.48 15.56
N MET A 226 21.02 -9.85 16.50
CA MET A 226 20.84 -10.35 17.86
C MET A 226 19.61 -11.26 17.92
N THR A 227 19.84 -12.56 18.12
CA THR A 227 18.77 -13.56 18.20
C THR A 227 18.20 -13.64 19.62
N TYR A 228 16.91 -13.34 19.78
CA TYR A 228 16.16 -13.69 21.00
C TYR A 228 16.08 -15.21 21.15
N ASP A 229 16.16 -15.71 22.38
CA ASP A 229 15.96 -17.13 22.68
C ASP A 229 14.46 -17.45 22.67
N THR A 230 14.00 -18.18 21.64
CA THR A 230 12.58 -18.55 21.52
C THR A 230 12.19 -19.75 22.38
N VAL A 231 13.12 -20.41 23.09
CA VAL A 231 12.83 -21.62 23.88
C VAL A 231 11.90 -21.35 25.08
N PRO A 232 12.09 -20.30 25.92
CA PRO A 232 11.18 -19.99 27.02
C PRO A 232 9.74 -19.72 26.54
N VAL A 233 9.56 -18.90 25.50
CA VAL A 233 8.25 -18.58 24.91
C VAL A 233 7.55 -19.85 24.41
N LYS A 234 8.28 -20.73 23.71
CA LYS A 234 7.72 -21.99 23.18
C LYS A 234 7.35 -22.98 24.29
N GLN A 235 8.13 -23.02 25.37
CA GLN A 235 7.79 -23.82 26.56
C GLN A 235 6.59 -23.25 27.33
N ALA A 236 6.45 -21.93 27.41
CA ALA A 236 5.28 -21.28 28.01
C ALA A 236 4.02 -21.53 27.18
N LEU A 237 4.09 -21.38 25.85
CA LEU A 237 2.98 -21.63 24.94
C LEU A 237 2.48 -23.08 25.01
N HIS A 238 3.38 -24.05 25.02
CA HIS A 238 3.00 -25.47 25.12
C HIS A 238 2.26 -25.78 26.43
N LYS A 239 2.77 -25.30 27.58
CA LYS A 239 2.11 -25.46 28.89
C LYS A 239 0.76 -24.75 28.96
N PHE A 240 0.65 -23.58 28.34
CA PHE A 240 -0.60 -22.84 28.28
C PHE A 240 -1.65 -23.59 27.44
N ILE A 241 -1.28 -24.18 26.30
CA ILE A 241 -2.18 -25.03 25.50
C ILE A 241 -2.62 -26.24 26.32
N GLU A 242 -1.68 -26.96 26.96
CA GLU A 242 -1.97 -28.09 27.85
C GLU A 242 -2.92 -27.68 29.01
N ALA A 243 -2.74 -26.49 29.58
CA ALA A 243 -3.63 -25.97 30.62
C ALA A 243 -5.04 -25.65 30.09
N VAL A 244 -5.16 -25.02 28.91
CA VAL A 244 -6.45 -24.69 28.29
C VAL A 244 -7.25 -25.95 27.93
N GLU A 245 -6.60 -27.00 27.43
CA GLU A 245 -7.24 -28.30 27.15
C GLU A 245 -7.84 -28.97 28.40
N ASN A 246 -7.37 -28.59 29.60
CA ASN A 246 -7.81 -29.15 30.88
C ASN A 246 -8.77 -28.24 31.68
N LEU A 247 -9.26 -27.12 31.10
CA LEU A 247 -10.04 -26.11 31.82
C LEU A 247 -11.43 -25.85 31.21
N ASP A 248 -12.48 -25.93 32.05
CA ASP A 248 -13.87 -25.59 31.69
C ASP A 248 -14.06 -24.12 31.27
N LYS A 249 -13.10 -23.22 31.57
CA LYS A 249 -13.14 -21.78 31.26
C LYS A 249 -11.75 -21.20 31.02
N PRO A 250 -11.54 -20.35 29.99
CA PRO A 250 -10.31 -19.58 29.83
C PRO A 250 -10.24 -18.39 30.81
N GLY A 251 -9.02 -17.94 31.11
CA GLY A 251 -8.73 -16.66 31.76
C GLY A 251 -8.08 -16.75 33.14
N ASN A 252 -6.91 -16.12 33.27
CA ASN A 252 -6.06 -16.02 34.47
C ASN A 252 -5.47 -17.35 34.96
N THR A 253 -4.92 -18.18 34.05
CA THR A 253 -4.02 -19.27 34.49
C THR A 253 -2.63 -18.75 34.83
N ALA A 254 -1.84 -19.53 35.59
CA ALA A 254 -0.45 -19.17 35.87
C ALA A 254 0.41 -19.28 34.60
N GLU A 255 0.09 -20.25 33.75
CA GLU A 255 0.73 -20.57 32.48
C GLU A 255 0.47 -19.46 31.45
N GLU A 256 -0.75 -18.92 31.39
CA GLU A 256 -1.15 -17.76 30.61
C GLU A 256 -0.37 -16.51 31.04
N SER A 257 -0.26 -16.28 32.35
CA SER A 257 0.49 -15.14 32.90
C SER A 257 1.99 -15.21 32.51
N VAL A 258 2.59 -16.40 32.59
CA VAL A 258 3.99 -16.63 32.16
C VAL A 258 4.15 -16.49 30.64
N LEU A 259 3.18 -16.94 29.84
CA LEU A 259 3.20 -16.76 28.39
C LEU A 259 3.15 -15.28 28.00
N HIS A 260 2.27 -14.49 28.61
CA HIS A 260 2.22 -13.03 28.39
C HIS A 260 3.53 -12.34 28.82
N GLU A 261 4.14 -12.76 29.93
CA GLU A 261 5.44 -12.23 30.38
C GLU A 261 6.55 -12.49 29.34
N GLU A 262 6.64 -13.72 28.81
CA GLU A 262 7.64 -14.10 27.80
C GLU A 262 7.38 -13.47 26.42
N ILE A 263 6.10 -13.34 26.01
CA ILE A 263 5.72 -12.55 24.82
C ILE A 263 6.14 -11.09 24.98
N GLY A 264 5.91 -10.49 26.16
CA GLY A 264 6.27 -9.12 26.47
C GLY A 264 7.79 -8.87 26.43
N LYS A 265 8.60 -9.80 26.96
CA LYS A 265 10.07 -9.77 26.86
C LYS A 265 10.55 -9.84 25.41
N TRP A 266 9.98 -10.74 24.61
CA TRP A 266 10.35 -10.90 23.20
C TRP A 266 9.99 -9.65 22.39
N HIS A 267 8.76 -9.13 22.54
CA HIS A 267 8.32 -7.89 21.89
C HIS A 267 9.18 -6.69 22.30
N SER A 268 9.55 -6.58 23.57
CA SER A 268 10.43 -5.51 24.06
C SER A 268 11.82 -5.59 23.45
N THR A 269 12.39 -6.81 23.34
CA THR A 269 13.70 -7.00 22.68
C THR A 269 13.64 -6.66 21.19
N LEU A 270 12.56 -7.02 20.50
CA LEU A 270 12.37 -6.68 19.09
C LEU A 270 12.21 -5.16 18.86
N LEU A 271 11.59 -4.43 19.79
CA LEU A 271 11.55 -2.96 19.77
C LEU A 271 12.94 -2.32 19.95
N GLU A 272 13.83 -2.93 20.74
CA GLU A 272 15.20 -2.43 20.92
C GLU A 272 16.11 -2.68 19.71
N GLU A 273 15.89 -3.79 18.98
CA GLU A 273 16.56 -4.08 17.72
C GLU A 273 15.99 -3.25 16.55
N ASP A 274 14.67 -3.10 16.46
CA ASP A 274 14.00 -2.33 15.41
C ASP A 274 14.38 -0.85 15.41
N ARG A 275 14.64 -0.25 16.59
CA ARG A 275 15.14 1.14 16.71
C ARG A 275 16.47 1.41 15.98
N LYS A 276 17.19 0.36 15.56
CA LYS A 276 18.44 0.47 14.77
C LYS A 276 18.17 0.38 13.26
N VAL A 277 17.03 -0.20 12.88
CA VAL A 277 16.56 -0.34 11.50
C VAL A 277 15.80 0.92 11.12
N SER A 278 16.14 1.54 9.99
CA SER A 278 15.34 2.64 9.43
C SER A 278 14.25 2.11 8.50
N ALA A 279 13.18 2.88 8.29
CA ALA A 279 12.18 2.59 7.27
C ALA A 279 12.80 2.39 5.86
N ALA A 280 13.89 3.11 5.54
CA ALA A 280 14.64 2.92 4.31
C ALA A 280 15.32 1.53 4.22
N HIS A 281 16.01 1.08 5.27
CA HIS A 281 16.60 -0.27 5.31
C HIS A 281 15.53 -1.37 5.22
N LEU A 282 14.39 -1.18 5.90
CA LEU A 282 13.26 -2.10 5.82
C LEU A 282 12.66 -2.16 4.39
N ARG A 283 12.58 -1.03 3.67
CA ARG A 283 12.09 -1.05 2.28
C ARG A 283 12.99 -1.87 1.37
N ARG A 284 14.30 -1.60 1.39
CA ARG A 284 15.27 -2.32 0.55
C ARG A 284 15.13 -3.82 0.71
N TYR A 285 15.11 -4.31 1.95
CA TYR A 285 14.89 -5.72 2.24
C TYR A 285 13.55 -6.23 1.67
N CYS A 286 12.44 -5.51 1.84
CA CYS A 286 11.13 -5.84 1.28
C CYS A 286 11.02 -5.76 -0.27
N GLU A 287 12.07 -5.28 -0.95
CA GLU A 287 12.19 -5.21 -2.41
C GLU A 287 13.23 -6.22 -2.95
N ASP A 288 14.35 -6.41 -2.25
CA ASP A 288 15.47 -7.28 -2.61
C ASP A 288 15.28 -8.76 -2.20
N THR A 289 14.49 -9.08 -1.18
CA THR A 289 14.42 -10.45 -0.63
C THR A 289 13.92 -11.44 -1.67
N ALA A 290 14.73 -12.47 -1.94
CA ALA A 290 14.38 -13.59 -2.81
C ALA A 290 14.39 -14.92 -2.01
N PRO A 291 13.26 -15.62 -1.86
CA PRO A 291 11.93 -15.31 -2.40
C PRO A 291 11.25 -14.10 -1.72
N PRO A 292 10.31 -13.43 -2.40
CA PRO A 292 9.55 -12.32 -1.80
C PRO A 292 8.85 -12.72 -0.49
N LEU A 293 8.76 -11.77 0.45
CA LEU A 293 8.11 -11.97 1.74
C LEU A 293 6.63 -12.37 1.58
N SER A 294 6.17 -13.33 2.39
CA SER A 294 4.78 -13.80 2.34
C SER A 294 3.79 -12.79 2.93
N TYR A 295 2.50 -12.96 2.61
CA TYR A 295 1.43 -12.11 3.14
C TYR A 295 1.40 -12.14 4.68
N GLU A 296 1.58 -13.31 5.29
CA GLU A 296 1.59 -13.49 6.75
C GLU A 296 2.78 -12.79 7.40
N ALA A 297 3.94 -12.77 6.71
CA ALA A 297 5.15 -12.11 7.20
C ALA A 297 5.00 -10.58 7.17
N ILE A 298 4.46 -10.03 6.07
CA ILE A 298 4.19 -8.58 5.94
C ILE A 298 3.07 -8.16 6.91
N ALA A 299 2.00 -8.95 7.03
CA ALA A 299 0.93 -8.71 8.00
C ALA A 299 1.43 -8.77 9.46
N SER A 300 2.43 -9.58 9.75
CA SER A 300 3.08 -9.65 11.06
C SER A 300 3.88 -8.38 11.38
N MET A 301 4.61 -7.82 10.41
CA MET A 301 5.24 -6.50 10.58
C MET A 301 4.19 -5.41 10.80
N ALA A 302 3.09 -5.44 10.04
CA ALA A 302 1.99 -4.48 10.19
C ALA A 302 1.36 -4.56 11.59
N ARG A 303 1.10 -5.77 12.10
CA ARG A 303 0.62 -6.02 13.47
C ARG A 303 1.59 -5.49 14.53
N PHE A 304 2.88 -5.76 14.37
CA PHE A 304 3.93 -5.33 15.29
C PHE A 304 3.98 -3.80 15.41
N TYR A 305 4.04 -3.07 14.28
CA TYR A 305 4.06 -1.60 14.33
C TYR A 305 2.73 -1.00 14.78
N ARG A 306 1.57 -1.59 14.43
CA ARG A 306 0.24 -1.16 14.91
C ARG A 306 0.07 -1.30 16.42
N ASN A 307 0.76 -2.26 17.05
CA ASN A 307 0.73 -2.50 18.50
C ASN A 307 1.97 -1.93 19.23
N SER A 308 2.87 -1.25 18.51
CA SER A 308 4.06 -0.61 19.10
C SER A 308 3.73 0.79 19.66
N PRO A 309 4.44 1.27 20.70
CA PRO A 309 4.24 2.62 21.24
C PRO A 309 4.46 3.70 20.16
N PHE A 310 3.52 4.66 20.07
CA PHE A 310 3.53 5.67 19.01
C PHE A 310 4.85 6.44 18.94
N ASN A 311 5.42 6.49 17.74
CA ASN A 311 6.48 7.41 17.33
C ASN A 311 6.56 7.46 15.79
N GLU A 312 7.25 8.45 15.26
CA GLU A 312 7.24 8.75 13.83
C GLU A 312 7.92 7.69 12.95
N ASP A 313 8.96 7.03 13.46
CA ASP A 313 9.65 5.94 12.76
C ASP A 313 8.75 4.69 12.71
N VAL A 314 8.05 4.36 13.80
CA VAL A 314 6.99 3.32 13.81
C VAL A 314 5.84 3.67 12.85
N ARG A 315 5.42 4.94 12.75
CA ARG A 315 4.43 5.39 11.74
C ARG A 315 4.94 5.13 10.33
N SER A 316 6.15 5.60 10.01
CA SER A 316 6.77 5.42 8.68
C SER A 316 6.93 3.95 8.31
N LYS A 317 7.40 3.11 9.25
CA LYS A 317 7.53 1.66 9.07
C LYS A 317 6.18 0.96 8.88
N PHE A 318 5.14 1.34 9.63
CA PHE A 318 3.79 0.84 9.45
C PHE A 318 3.22 1.21 8.07
N ASP A 319 3.29 2.49 7.70
CA ASP A 319 2.87 3.06 6.42
C ASP A 319 3.52 2.34 5.22
N LEU A 320 4.82 2.03 5.33
CA LEU A 320 5.56 1.18 4.40
C LEU A 320 4.97 -0.23 4.28
N VAL A 321 4.89 -0.99 5.39
CA VAL A 321 4.48 -2.41 5.32
C VAL A 321 2.99 -2.58 5.01
N ILE A 322 2.11 -1.68 5.47
CA ILE A 322 0.68 -1.75 5.18
C ILE A 322 0.41 -1.39 3.71
N THR A 323 1.15 -0.44 3.13
CA THR A 323 1.11 -0.20 1.68
C THR A 323 1.61 -1.41 0.91
N ARG A 324 2.69 -2.08 1.34
CA ARG A 324 3.17 -3.31 0.69
C ARG A 324 2.18 -4.47 0.82
N LEU A 325 1.42 -4.57 1.91
CA LEU A 325 0.39 -5.60 2.13
C LEU A 325 -0.78 -5.50 1.15
N PHE A 326 -1.13 -4.27 0.73
CA PHE A 326 -2.25 -3.98 -0.17
C PHE A 326 -1.81 -3.58 -1.59
N THR A 327 -0.57 -3.86 -1.99
CA THR A 327 -0.06 -3.51 -3.34
C THR A 327 0.78 -4.62 -3.96
N LYS A 328 0.73 -4.68 -5.28
CA LYS A 328 1.57 -5.55 -6.13
C LYS A 328 2.39 -4.67 -7.07
N SER A 329 3.63 -5.07 -7.37
CA SER A 329 4.45 -4.40 -8.38
C SER A 329 3.97 -4.78 -9.79
N VAL A 330 3.99 -3.81 -10.72
CA VAL A 330 3.43 -3.89 -12.07
C VAL A 330 4.38 -3.17 -13.03
N ASN A 331 4.77 -3.84 -14.12
CA ASN A 331 5.68 -3.30 -15.15
C ASN A 331 7.03 -2.79 -14.60
N GLY A 332 7.61 -3.49 -13.62
CA GLY A 332 8.81 -3.05 -12.92
C GLY A 332 8.45 -2.03 -11.84
N ASP A 333 8.94 -0.81 -12.00
CA ASP A 333 9.03 0.26 -10.99
C ASP A 333 7.68 0.83 -10.48
N LYS A 334 6.52 0.31 -10.91
CA LYS A 334 5.19 0.84 -10.54
C LYS A 334 4.41 -0.14 -9.67
N ARG A 335 3.41 0.38 -8.94
CA ARG A 335 2.51 -0.43 -8.09
C ARG A 335 1.05 -0.25 -8.48
N GLU A 336 0.26 -1.29 -8.27
CA GLU A 336 -1.20 -1.26 -8.35
C GLU A 336 -1.76 -1.72 -7.00
N PRO A 337 -2.80 -1.06 -6.45
CA PRO A 337 -3.46 -1.56 -5.25
C PRO A 337 -4.16 -2.89 -5.56
N THR A 338 -4.17 -3.83 -4.62
CA THR A 338 -4.80 -5.14 -4.80
C THR A 338 -6.31 -5.12 -4.59
N LEU A 339 -6.83 -4.03 -4.01
CA LEU A 339 -8.21 -3.83 -3.57
C LEU A 339 -8.59 -2.35 -3.76
N HIS A 340 -9.89 -2.04 -3.84
CA HIS A 340 -10.40 -0.67 -3.79
C HIS A 340 -10.32 -0.06 -2.38
N ARG A 341 -10.36 1.28 -2.27
CA ARG A 341 -10.27 2.02 -1.00
C ARG A 341 -11.20 1.45 0.08
N ASP A 342 -12.48 1.26 -0.25
CA ASP A 342 -13.50 0.77 0.70
C ASP A 342 -13.23 -0.68 1.14
N GLU A 343 -12.71 -1.52 0.25
CA GLU A 343 -12.31 -2.90 0.55
C GLU A 343 -11.07 -2.95 1.45
N ILE A 344 -10.12 -2.01 1.27
CA ILE A 344 -8.97 -1.83 2.18
C ILE A 344 -9.46 -1.37 3.56
N ILE A 345 -10.43 -0.45 3.66
CA ILE A 345 -11.02 -0.03 4.95
C ILE A 345 -11.64 -1.23 5.69
N ILE A 346 -12.39 -2.08 4.97
CA ILE A 346 -12.97 -3.31 5.54
C ILE A 346 -11.85 -4.25 5.99
N ARG A 347 -10.87 -4.55 5.13
CA ARG A 347 -9.81 -5.52 5.45
C ARG A 347 -8.86 -5.05 6.56
N VAL A 348 -8.63 -3.74 6.71
CA VAL A 348 -7.88 -3.17 7.84
C VAL A 348 -8.68 -3.30 9.15
N LYS A 349 -10.01 -3.13 9.12
CA LYS A 349 -10.87 -3.37 10.30
C LYS A 349 -10.87 -4.84 10.73
N GLU A 350 -10.96 -5.77 9.78
CA GLU A 350 -10.82 -7.20 10.05
C GLU A 350 -9.47 -7.51 10.71
N LEU A 351 -8.36 -7.05 10.11
CA LEU A 351 -7.02 -7.24 10.65
C LEU A 351 -6.89 -6.68 12.08
N TYR A 352 -7.43 -5.49 12.37
CA TYR A 352 -7.36 -4.90 13.72
C TYR A 352 -8.15 -5.69 14.76
N ALA A 353 -9.28 -6.29 14.38
CA ALA A 353 -10.06 -7.18 15.23
C ALA A 353 -9.31 -8.52 15.45
N ASP A 354 -8.84 -9.17 14.37
CA ASP A 354 -8.01 -10.39 14.42
C ASP A 354 -6.81 -10.21 15.35
N TRP A 355 -6.15 -9.04 15.29
CA TRP A 355 -4.97 -8.73 16.09
C TRP A 355 -5.25 -8.49 17.57
N SER A 356 -6.54 -8.44 17.97
CA SER A 356 -6.99 -8.02 19.31
C SER A 356 -6.45 -6.64 19.71
N SER A 357 -6.30 -5.74 18.73
CA SER A 357 -5.66 -4.44 18.94
C SER A 357 -6.61 -3.48 19.68
N VAL A 358 -6.11 -2.83 20.72
CA VAL A 358 -6.84 -1.71 21.36
C VAL A 358 -6.99 -0.60 20.31
N SER A 359 -8.19 -0.01 20.21
CA SER A 359 -8.39 1.12 19.31
C SER A 359 -7.60 2.32 19.84
N LEU A 360 -6.66 2.82 19.03
CA LEU A 360 -5.83 4.00 19.36
C LEU A 360 -6.49 5.31 18.92
N TYR A 361 -7.72 5.24 18.39
CA TYR A 361 -8.53 6.37 17.95
C TYR A 361 -9.95 6.16 18.48
N ASN A 362 -10.73 7.24 18.62
CA ASN A 362 -12.07 7.15 19.19
C ASN A 362 -13.09 6.73 18.12
N ASP A 363 -13.43 5.43 18.03
CA ASP A 363 -14.47 4.93 17.10
C ASP A 363 -15.85 5.60 17.33
N ASP A 364 -16.12 6.12 18.54
CA ASP A 364 -17.39 6.78 18.90
C ASP A 364 -17.58 8.18 18.29
N ASN A 365 -16.49 8.83 17.84
CA ASN A 365 -16.60 10.09 17.12
C ASN A 365 -16.74 9.83 15.62
N GLU A 366 -17.77 10.41 15.01
CA GLU A 366 -17.78 10.64 13.55
C GLU A 366 -16.81 11.79 13.20
N ASP A 367 -15.52 11.55 13.41
CA ASP A 367 -14.48 12.57 13.35
C ASP A 367 -14.41 13.21 11.96
N SER A 368 -14.97 14.42 11.89
CA SER A 368 -14.85 15.28 10.72
C SER A 368 -13.38 15.62 10.43
N GLU A 369 -12.51 15.55 11.45
CA GLU A 369 -11.06 15.67 11.30
C GLU A 369 -10.45 14.52 10.48
N LEU A 370 -10.89 13.27 10.67
CA LEU A 370 -10.46 12.14 9.83
C LEU A 370 -10.95 12.30 8.39
N ILE A 371 -12.15 12.84 8.18
CA ILE A 371 -12.70 13.09 6.83
C ILE A 371 -11.92 14.22 6.13
N LEU A 372 -11.59 15.31 6.84
CA LEU A 372 -10.77 16.40 6.31
C LEU A 372 -9.32 15.95 6.03
N ALA A 373 -8.75 15.10 6.89
CA ALA A 373 -7.45 14.49 6.67
C ALA A 373 -7.44 13.55 5.45
N ALA A 374 -8.51 12.76 5.24
CA ALA A 374 -8.68 11.94 4.06
C ALA A 374 -8.72 12.80 2.78
N PHE A 375 -9.52 13.89 2.76
CA PHE A 375 -9.50 14.84 1.64
C PHE A 375 -8.13 15.49 1.44
N LYS A 376 -7.31 15.67 2.49
CA LYS A 376 -5.99 16.29 2.35
C LYS A 376 -4.96 15.39 1.65
N PHE A 377 -5.08 14.07 1.75
CA PHE A 377 -4.33 13.15 0.89
C PHE A 377 -4.76 13.27 -0.60
N GLU A 378 -6.04 13.51 -0.88
CA GLU A 378 -6.52 13.72 -2.25
C GLU A 378 -5.99 15.02 -2.86
N ASP A 379 -5.81 16.08 -2.07
CA ASP A 379 -5.13 17.31 -2.51
C ASP A 379 -3.69 17.00 -2.95
N PHE A 380 -2.93 16.21 -2.19
CA PHE A 380 -1.55 15.84 -2.55
C PHE A 380 -1.50 14.99 -3.84
N VAL A 381 -2.42 14.04 -4.02
CA VAL A 381 -2.59 13.29 -5.28
C VAL A 381 -2.97 14.24 -6.43
N THR A 382 -3.81 15.23 -6.18
CA THR A 382 -4.22 16.22 -7.19
C THR A 382 -3.07 17.15 -7.59
N GLU A 383 -2.19 17.52 -6.65
CA GLU A 383 -1.02 18.35 -6.90
C GLU A 383 0.05 17.61 -7.71
N VAL A 384 0.47 16.41 -7.29
CA VAL A 384 1.55 15.65 -7.97
C VAL A 384 1.20 15.33 -9.44
N ASN A 385 -0.08 15.13 -9.74
CA ASN A 385 -0.57 14.91 -11.10
C ASN A 385 -0.58 16.18 -11.97
N LYS A 386 -0.67 17.37 -11.36
CA LYS A 386 -0.60 18.67 -12.07
C LYS A 386 0.85 19.11 -12.37
N VAL A 387 1.84 18.61 -11.62
CA VAL A 387 3.26 18.97 -11.79
C VAL A 387 3.85 18.37 -13.09
N PRO A 388 4.56 19.14 -13.94
CA PRO A 388 5.04 18.71 -15.27
C PRO A 388 6.51 18.23 -15.35
N SER A 389 7.28 18.33 -14.26
CA SER A 389 8.69 17.92 -14.19
C SER A 389 9.09 17.53 -12.76
N PHE A 390 10.10 16.68 -12.61
CA PHE A 390 10.55 16.28 -11.28
C PHE A 390 11.13 17.48 -10.49
N ASP A 391 11.95 18.32 -11.14
CA ASP A 391 12.54 19.53 -10.55
C ASP A 391 11.52 20.46 -9.88
N GLU A 392 10.30 20.55 -10.42
CA GLU A 392 9.23 21.39 -9.89
C GLU A 392 8.58 20.79 -8.64
N LEU A 393 8.44 19.46 -8.60
CA LEU A 393 7.96 18.73 -7.42
C LEU A 393 8.91 18.91 -6.22
N ILE A 394 10.22 18.85 -6.48
CA ILE A 394 11.26 19.17 -5.49
C ILE A 394 11.17 20.64 -5.06
N ARG A 395 11.12 21.57 -6.02
CA ARG A 395 11.11 23.02 -5.76
C ARG A 395 9.93 23.47 -4.90
N ASN A 396 8.77 22.84 -5.09
CA ASN A 396 7.58 23.11 -4.27
C ASN A 396 7.74 22.58 -2.83
N GLY A 397 8.69 21.69 -2.56
CA GLY A 397 8.89 21.05 -1.26
C GLY A 397 7.81 20.01 -0.94
N PHE A 398 7.26 19.34 -1.96
CA PHE A 398 6.09 18.47 -1.85
C PHE A 398 6.26 17.37 -0.78
N PHE A 399 7.39 16.66 -0.81
CA PHE A 399 7.66 15.51 0.06
C PHE A 399 7.68 15.90 1.54
N LYS A 400 8.38 16.99 1.88
CA LYS A 400 8.36 17.58 3.23
C LYS A 400 6.95 18.00 3.69
N ARG A 401 6.07 18.45 2.79
CA ARG A 401 4.70 18.82 3.16
C ARG A 401 3.80 17.61 3.41
N ILE A 402 3.93 16.52 2.64
CA ILE A 402 3.17 15.29 2.93
C ILE A 402 3.74 14.56 4.16
N LYS A 403 5.06 14.57 4.37
CA LYS A 403 5.71 14.13 5.61
C LYS A 403 5.15 14.86 6.82
N SER A 404 5.30 16.19 6.86
CA SER A 404 4.73 17.04 7.93
C SER A 404 3.21 17.26 7.86
N PHE A 405 2.52 16.43 7.09
CA PHE A 405 1.08 16.17 7.22
C PHE A 405 0.84 14.82 7.91
N LYS A 406 1.48 13.73 7.44
CA LYS A 406 1.45 12.42 8.12
C LYS A 406 1.89 12.52 9.59
N GLU A 407 2.99 13.23 9.86
CA GLU A 407 3.48 13.53 11.23
C GLU A 407 2.39 14.14 12.13
N LYS A 408 1.53 15.01 11.59
CA LYS A 408 0.50 15.72 12.37
C LYS A 408 -0.73 14.88 12.67
N LEU A 409 -0.91 13.74 11.99
CA LEU A 409 -2.02 12.83 12.26
C LEU A 409 -1.80 12.03 13.55
N GLN A 410 -0.55 11.89 14.01
CA GLN A 410 -0.22 11.15 15.24
C GLN A 410 -0.91 9.75 15.25
N GLU A 411 -1.50 9.33 16.36
CA GLU A 411 -2.20 8.05 16.48
C GLU A 411 -3.43 7.93 15.57
N ASN A 412 -4.06 9.04 15.17
CA ASN A 412 -5.18 9.03 14.22
C ASN A 412 -4.77 8.49 12.84
N PHE A 413 -3.48 8.52 12.47
CA PHE A 413 -2.99 7.89 11.24
C PHE A 413 -3.37 6.41 11.15
N PHE A 414 -3.44 5.71 12.28
CA PHE A 414 -3.83 4.30 12.34
C PHE A 414 -5.33 4.05 12.11
N SER A 415 -6.18 5.08 12.02
CA SER A 415 -7.60 4.90 11.67
C SER A 415 -7.74 4.19 10.31
N PRO A 416 -8.57 3.14 10.17
CA PRO A 416 -8.71 2.38 8.93
C PRO A 416 -9.00 3.21 7.67
N LEU A 417 -9.71 4.35 7.83
CA LEU A 417 -9.94 5.32 6.76
C LEU A 417 -8.63 5.98 6.30
N LEU A 418 -7.84 6.50 7.24
CA LEU A 418 -6.58 7.20 6.90
C LEU A 418 -5.51 6.23 6.41
N VAL A 419 -5.48 5.01 6.93
CA VAL A 419 -4.62 3.93 6.40
C VAL A 419 -4.97 3.64 4.94
N ALA A 420 -6.23 3.35 4.61
CA ALA A 420 -6.63 3.03 3.24
C ALA A 420 -6.35 4.17 2.25
N VAL A 421 -6.59 5.41 2.67
CA VAL A 421 -6.32 6.61 1.86
C VAL A 421 -4.82 6.87 1.73
N ALA A 422 -4.01 6.63 2.76
CA ALA A 422 -2.56 6.75 2.69
C ALA A 422 -1.94 5.71 1.74
N VAL A 423 -2.42 4.46 1.76
CA VAL A 423 -2.02 3.40 0.81
C VAL A 423 -2.28 3.84 -0.63
N GLU A 424 -3.49 4.33 -0.94
CA GLU A 424 -3.82 4.85 -2.28
C GLU A 424 -2.94 6.06 -2.66
N CYS A 425 -2.73 6.99 -1.72
CA CYS A 425 -1.92 8.19 -1.91
C CYS A 425 -0.46 7.85 -2.24
N ASN A 426 0.16 6.96 -1.47
CA ASN A 426 1.53 6.49 -1.67
C ASN A 426 1.72 5.89 -3.08
N VAL A 427 0.80 5.01 -3.51
CA VAL A 427 0.85 4.37 -4.83
C VAL A 427 0.73 5.39 -5.96
N LEU A 428 -0.23 6.32 -5.86
CA LEU A 428 -0.46 7.32 -6.91
C LEU A 428 0.68 8.33 -7.01
N ILE A 429 1.26 8.74 -5.88
CA ILE A 429 2.44 9.61 -5.85
C ILE A 429 3.67 8.88 -6.41
N GLY A 430 3.94 7.64 -5.99
CA GLY A 430 5.10 6.86 -6.45
C GLY A 430 5.03 6.56 -7.95
N ASN A 431 3.88 6.10 -8.45
CA ASN A 431 3.65 5.90 -9.88
C ASN A 431 3.87 7.19 -10.68
N ARG A 432 3.39 8.33 -10.18
CA ARG A 432 3.56 9.63 -10.83
C ARG A 432 5.01 10.12 -10.80
N TYR A 433 5.76 9.83 -9.74
CA TYR A 433 7.19 10.10 -9.65
C TYR A 433 7.98 9.32 -10.73
N VAL A 434 7.67 8.03 -10.88
CA VAL A 434 8.30 7.15 -11.90
C VAL A 434 8.05 7.70 -13.31
N ASP A 435 6.84 8.18 -13.61
CA ASP A 435 6.54 8.86 -14.87
C ASP A 435 7.35 10.15 -15.05
N LEU A 436 7.47 10.99 -14.02
CA LEU A 436 8.24 12.24 -14.08
C LEU A 436 9.73 11.98 -14.35
N ILE A 437 10.34 11.00 -13.67
CA ILE A 437 11.73 10.61 -13.90
C ILE A 437 11.92 9.99 -15.28
N TYR A 438 10.98 9.16 -15.77
CA TYR A 438 11.04 8.61 -17.12
C TYR A 438 10.98 9.73 -18.18
N ASP A 439 10.07 10.69 -18.03
CA ASP A 439 9.95 11.84 -18.91
C ASP A 439 11.20 12.74 -18.88
N ASP A 440 11.79 13.01 -17.72
CA ASP A 440 13.00 13.83 -17.61
C ASP A 440 14.25 13.10 -18.15
N ARG A 441 14.40 11.78 -17.91
CA ARG A 441 15.42 10.93 -18.57
C ARG A 441 15.27 10.98 -20.10
N LYS A 442 14.04 10.87 -20.60
CA LYS A 442 13.73 10.96 -22.05
C LYS A 442 14.08 12.34 -22.61
N LYS A 443 13.75 13.44 -21.92
CA LYS A 443 14.14 14.81 -22.30
C LYS A 443 15.66 15.00 -22.36
N VAL A 444 16.43 14.34 -21.51
CA VAL A 444 17.91 14.34 -21.57
C VAL A 444 18.41 13.57 -22.80
N SER A 445 17.94 12.34 -23.02
CA SER A 445 18.30 11.54 -24.20
C SER A 445 18.00 12.26 -25.52
N ASP A 446 16.82 12.89 -25.61
CA ASP A 446 16.41 13.74 -26.73
C ASP A 446 17.33 14.96 -26.97
N ARG A 447 17.94 15.50 -25.93
CA ARG A 447 18.92 16.60 -26.04
C ARG A 447 20.28 16.08 -26.51
N VAL A 448 20.72 14.92 -26.02
CA VAL A 448 21.98 14.28 -26.43
C VAL A 448 21.90 13.85 -27.90
N SER A 449 20.81 13.21 -28.33
CA SER A 449 20.62 12.80 -29.72
C SER A 449 20.59 14.00 -30.68
N LYS A 450 19.87 15.08 -30.33
CA LYS A 450 19.83 16.34 -31.12
C LYS A 450 21.16 17.12 -31.11
N LYS A 451 22.00 16.97 -30.07
CA LYS A 451 23.40 17.46 -30.08
C LYS A 451 24.26 16.62 -31.03
N ARG A 452 24.18 15.29 -30.95
CA ARG A 452 24.94 14.37 -31.82
C ARG A 452 24.56 14.53 -33.30
N SER A 453 23.27 14.64 -33.63
CA SER A 453 22.82 14.87 -35.03
C SER A 453 23.33 16.20 -35.57
N LYS A 454 23.26 17.29 -34.79
CA LYS A 454 23.81 18.59 -35.20
C LYS A 454 25.33 18.59 -35.36
N LYS A 455 26.07 17.85 -34.53
CA LYS A 455 27.54 17.69 -34.70
C LYS A 455 27.88 16.94 -36.00
N LEU A 456 27.06 15.95 -36.38
CA LEU A 456 27.17 15.24 -37.66
C LEU A 456 26.77 16.10 -38.86
N GLU A 457 25.67 16.86 -38.77
CA GLU A 457 25.18 17.77 -39.83
C GLU A 457 26.10 18.97 -40.06
N ALA A 458 26.82 19.44 -39.03
CA ALA A 458 27.70 20.60 -39.13
C ALA A 458 29.10 20.29 -39.69
N LYS A 459 29.52 19.02 -39.71
CA LYS A 459 30.87 18.59 -40.14
C LYS A 459 30.98 17.70 -41.41
N PRO A 460 29.99 17.51 -42.30
CA PRO A 460 30.18 16.64 -43.46
C PRO A 460 31.23 17.22 -44.44
N ALA A 461 31.36 18.55 -44.53
CA ALA A 461 32.39 19.19 -45.35
C ALA A 461 33.80 19.00 -44.76
N ASP A 462 33.97 19.29 -43.47
CA ASP A 462 35.24 19.06 -42.75
C ASP A 462 35.68 17.60 -42.82
N ILE A 463 34.77 16.65 -42.56
CA ILE A 463 35.06 15.21 -42.57
C ILE A 463 35.38 14.74 -44.00
N ILE A 464 34.74 15.30 -45.04
CA ILE A 464 35.11 14.99 -46.42
C ILE A 464 36.50 15.55 -46.75
N ALA A 465 36.84 16.77 -46.33
CA ALA A 465 38.17 17.35 -46.55
C ALA A 465 39.27 16.58 -45.80
N GLU A 466 39.02 16.17 -44.56
CA GLU A 466 39.91 15.37 -43.70
C GLU A 466 40.07 13.93 -44.25
N ILE A 467 39.04 13.38 -44.91
CA ILE A 467 39.12 12.13 -45.66
C ILE A 467 39.87 12.30 -46.99
N GLU A 468 39.68 13.39 -47.73
CA GLU A 468 40.42 13.66 -48.97
C GLU A 468 41.93 13.88 -48.69
N GLU A 469 42.28 14.63 -47.64
CA GLU A 469 43.68 14.88 -47.22
C GLU A 469 44.38 13.63 -46.65
N SER A 470 43.65 12.71 -46.01
CA SER A 470 44.20 11.43 -45.55
C SER A 470 44.29 10.36 -46.65
N VAL A 471 43.32 10.30 -47.57
CA VAL A 471 43.33 9.34 -48.70
C VAL A 471 44.49 9.59 -49.66
N ASP A 472 44.82 10.85 -49.97
CA ASP A 472 45.96 11.17 -50.84
C ASP A 472 47.33 10.86 -50.20
N ASN A 473 47.42 10.75 -48.87
CA ASN A 473 48.63 10.32 -48.17
C ASN A 473 48.74 8.78 -48.07
N ASP A 474 47.69 8.08 -47.62
CA ASP A 474 47.75 6.64 -47.33
C ASP A 474 47.65 5.72 -48.57
N MET A 475 47.18 6.23 -49.71
CA MET A 475 47.06 5.43 -50.94
C MET A 475 48.43 4.97 -51.52
N TYR A 476 49.54 5.53 -51.05
CA TYR A 476 50.90 5.03 -51.36
C TYR A 476 51.47 4.06 -50.29
N ALA A 477 50.82 3.89 -49.14
CA ALA A 477 51.30 3.06 -48.04
C ALA A 477 50.56 1.71 -47.90
N SER A 478 49.23 1.69 -48.11
CA SER A 478 48.38 0.56 -47.69
C SER A 478 47.87 -0.36 -48.82
N THR A 479 48.78 -0.96 -49.59
CA THR A 479 48.41 -1.98 -50.60
C THR A 479 48.11 -3.38 -50.03
N GLY A 480 48.19 -3.57 -48.70
CA GLY A 480 48.10 -4.90 -48.07
C GLY A 480 46.70 -5.34 -47.62
N PHE A 481 45.93 -4.47 -46.97
CA PHE A 481 44.81 -4.92 -46.12
C PHE A 481 43.46 -5.04 -46.87
N ALA A 482 43.18 -4.14 -47.82
CA ALA A 482 41.90 -4.09 -48.52
C ALA A 482 41.56 -5.36 -49.34
N ALA A 483 42.57 -6.14 -49.72
CA ALA A 483 42.41 -7.39 -50.46
C ALA A 483 41.69 -8.50 -49.65
N PHE A 484 41.71 -8.44 -48.31
CA PHE A 484 41.19 -9.52 -47.46
C PHE A 484 39.67 -9.48 -47.24
N LEU A 485 39.05 -8.29 -47.24
CA LEU A 485 37.65 -8.12 -46.79
C LEU A 485 36.60 -8.02 -47.91
N PHE A 486 36.98 -7.67 -49.15
CA PHE A 486 36.01 -7.33 -50.21
C PHE A 486 35.82 -8.38 -51.33
N GLY A 487 36.28 -9.62 -51.10
CA GLY A 487 36.17 -10.75 -52.02
C GLY A 487 34.76 -11.35 -52.20
N GLY A 488 33.70 -10.55 -52.42
CA GLY A 488 32.34 -11.10 -52.49
C GLY A 488 31.19 -10.17 -52.89
N LYS A 489 31.17 -9.66 -54.14
CA LYS A 489 30.16 -8.72 -54.69
C LYS A 489 28.66 -9.15 -54.66
N ARG A 490 28.28 -10.27 -54.05
CA ARG A 490 26.87 -10.75 -53.98
C ARG A 490 26.12 -10.52 -52.66
N LYS A 491 26.80 -10.23 -51.53
CA LYS A 491 26.13 -10.15 -50.21
C LYS A 491 25.52 -8.80 -49.84
N TRP A 492 25.87 -7.71 -50.54
CA TRP A 492 25.40 -6.36 -50.16
C TRP A 492 23.94 -6.10 -50.54
N ILE A 493 23.50 -6.61 -51.70
CA ILE A 493 22.13 -6.46 -52.22
C ILE A 493 21.09 -7.04 -51.24
N THR A 494 21.41 -8.16 -50.58
CA THR A 494 20.55 -8.80 -49.57
C THR A 494 20.33 -7.94 -48.32
N PHE A 495 21.32 -7.16 -47.86
CA PHE A 495 21.13 -6.25 -46.72
C PHE A 495 20.27 -5.05 -47.08
N ALA A 496 20.47 -4.45 -48.25
CA ALA A 496 19.65 -3.35 -48.75
C ALA A 496 18.15 -3.74 -48.88
N GLY A 497 17.86 -4.96 -49.36
CA GLY A 497 16.49 -5.47 -49.48
C GLY A 497 15.76 -5.63 -48.13
N ILE A 498 16.47 -6.08 -47.09
CA ILE A 498 15.89 -6.26 -45.74
C ILE A 498 15.53 -4.91 -45.11
N ALA A 499 16.39 -3.89 -45.24
CA ALA A 499 16.14 -2.56 -44.70
C ALA A 499 14.87 -1.90 -45.30
N VAL A 500 14.65 -2.05 -46.61
CA VAL A 500 13.47 -1.51 -47.31
C VAL A 500 12.18 -2.20 -46.85
N LEU A 501 12.20 -3.51 -46.59
CA LEU A 501 11.02 -4.24 -46.10
C LEU A 501 10.61 -3.83 -44.68
N LEU A 502 11.57 -3.58 -43.78
CA LEU A 502 11.29 -3.12 -42.42
C LEU A 502 10.67 -1.71 -42.40
N LEU A 503 11.17 -0.79 -43.24
CA LEU A 503 10.59 0.54 -43.43
C LEU A 503 9.14 0.48 -43.97
N GLY A 504 8.87 -0.42 -44.92
CA GLY A 504 7.50 -0.63 -45.42
C GLY A 504 6.53 -1.16 -44.36
N PHE A 505 7.00 -2.04 -43.46
CA PHE A 505 6.17 -2.61 -42.40
C PHE A 505 5.78 -1.58 -41.34
N LEU A 506 6.71 -0.71 -40.94
CA LEU A 506 6.44 0.40 -40.00
C LEU A 506 5.42 1.40 -40.55
N TYR A 507 5.49 1.71 -41.86
CA TYR A 507 4.56 2.65 -42.49
C TYR A 507 3.12 2.09 -42.57
N ALA A 508 2.96 0.77 -42.67
CA ALA A 508 1.65 0.12 -42.74
C ALA A 508 0.89 0.12 -41.40
N PHE A 509 1.60 0.08 -40.27
CA PHE A 509 0.97 -0.03 -38.94
C PHE A 509 0.48 1.32 -38.38
N GLY A 510 1.09 2.43 -38.76
CA GLY A 510 0.73 3.78 -38.27
C GLY A 510 -0.56 4.38 -38.84
N ALA A 511 -1.35 3.62 -39.61
CA ALA A 511 -2.49 4.11 -40.39
C ALA A 511 -3.87 3.67 -39.86
N PHE A 512 -3.92 2.98 -38.71
CA PHE A 512 -5.15 2.29 -38.25
C PHE A 512 -5.47 2.54 -36.78
N ASP A 513 -5.61 3.82 -36.40
CA ASP A 513 -6.04 4.20 -35.05
C ASP A 513 -7.56 4.50 -34.98
N GLY A 514 -8.19 4.09 -33.87
CA GLY A 514 -9.64 3.94 -33.77
C GLY A 514 -10.39 5.22 -33.39
N ARG A 515 -11.51 5.52 -34.08
CA ARG A 515 -12.43 6.58 -33.64
C ARG A 515 -13.23 6.11 -32.42
N ALA A 516 -12.88 6.59 -31.24
CA ALA A 516 -13.73 6.47 -30.06
C ALA A 516 -15.05 7.24 -30.25
N VAL A 517 -16.16 6.66 -29.78
CA VAL A 517 -17.49 7.28 -29.86
C VAL A 517 -17.67 8.23 -28.69
N GLN A 518 -17.83 9.52 -28.98
CA GLN A 518 -18.06 10.54 -27.97
C GLN A 518 -19.51 10.49 -27.47
N LYS A 519 -19.70 10.22 -26.16
CA LYS A 519 -21.01 10.22 -25.52
C LYS A 519 -21.54 11.66 -25.43
N GLN A 520 -22.85 11.85 -25.62
CA GLN A 520 -23.46 13.17 -25.71
C GLN A 520 -23.83 13.71 -24.31
N GLU A 521 -23.01 14.62 -23.79
CA GLU A 521 -23.31 15.33 -22.54
C GLU A 521 -24.42 16.38 -22.74
N THR A 522 -25.27 16.55 -21.74
CA THR A 522 -26.37 17.52 -21.74
C THR A 522 -25.87 18.94 -21.41
N LEU A 523 -26.39 19.92 -22.14
CA LEU A 523 -25.96 21.33 -22.05
C LEU A 523 -26.34 21.97 -20.71
N ILE A 524 -25.40 21.97 -19.76
CA ILE A 524 -25.44 22.81 -18.56
C ILE A 524 -24.26 23.81 -18.64
N SER A 525 -24.50 25.08 -18.27
CA SER A 525 -23.53 26.18 -18.46
C SER A 525 -22.12 25.86 -17.93
N GLN A 526 -21.09 26.05 -18.76
CA GLN A 526 -19.70 25.63 -18.50
C GLN A 526 -18.96 26.45 -17.41
N ASP A 527 -19.53 27.53 -16.88
CA ASP A 527 -18.93 28.30 -15.78
C ASP A 527 -19.07 27.57 -14.42
N GLY A 528 -18.10 26.70 -14.12
CA GLY A 528 -17.88 26.09 -12.79
C GLY A 528 -16.73 25.08 -12.80
N GLU A 529 -16.02 24.93 -11.67
CA GLU A 529 -15.02 23.87 -11.50
C GLU A 529 -15.72 22.57 -11.08
N ASN A 530 -15.64 21.52 -11.91
CA ASN A 530 -16.24 20.22 -11.61
C ASN A 530 -15.43 19.50 -10.52
N ILE A 531 -16.12 19.01 -9.49
CA ILE A 531 -15.54 18.18 -8.43
C ILE A 531 -15.71 16.71 -8.85
N ASN A 532 -14.62 15.94 -8.85
CA ASN A 532 -14.75 14.48 -8.94
C ASN A 532 -15.26 13.93 -7.59
N LEU A 533 -16.41 13.24 -7.63
CA LEU A 533 -17.05 12.61 -6.47
C LEU A 533 -16.85 11.09 -6.38
N GLU A 534 -16.26 10.45 -7.39
CA GLU A 534 -16.09 8.98 -7.49
C GLU A 534 -15.30 8.36 -6.33
N ARG A 535 -14.50 9.18 -5.62
CA ARG A 535 -13.71 8.77 -4.44
C ARG A 535 -14.20 9.39 -3.12
N SER A 536 -15.24 10.23 -3.19
CA SER A 536 -15.79 10.93 -2.03
C SER A 536 -16.90 10.09 -1.38
N SER A 537 -16.99 10.13 -0.06
CA SER A 537 -18.15 9.61 0.69
C SER A 537 -19.49 10.22 0.25
N PHE A 538 -19.48 11.37 -0.42
CA PHE A 538 -20.66 12.01 -1.00
C PHE A 538 -21.09 11.39 -2.34
N GLY A 539 -20.22 10.66 -3.05
CA GLY A 539 -20.52 10.10 -4.39
C GLY A 539 -21.65 9.07 -4.41
N LYS A 540 -21.95 8.43 -3.28
CA LYS A 540 -23.14 7.58 -3.10
C LYS A 540 -24.46 8.36 -3.19
N TYR A 541 -24.41 9.65 -2.83
CA TYR A 541 -25.56 10.52 -2.57
C TYR A 541 -25.70 11.68 -3.56
N ILE A 542 -24.64 11.97 -4.33
CA ILE A 542 -24.55 13.09 -5.27
C ILE A 542 -23.86 12.57 -6.54
N ASP A 543 -24.59 12.52 -7.65
CA ASP A 543 -24.12 11.99 -8.94
C ASP A 543 -23.06 12.88 -9.61
N SER A 544 -23.12 14.19 -9.38
CA SER A 544 -22.13 15.16 -9.87
C SER A 544 -22.14 16.45 -9.04
N ALA A 545 -21.00 17.13 -8.92
CA ALA A 545 -20.93 18.44 -8.28
C ALA A 545 -19.93 19.39 -8.96
N ARG A 546 -20.15 20.68 -8.73
CA ARG A 546 -19.28 21.76 -9.23
C ARG A 546 -19.30 22.97 -8.30
N ILE A 547 -18.23 23.75 -8.30
CA ILE A 547 -18.14 25.02 -7.57
C ILE A 547 -18.48 26.16 -8.53
N LYS A 548 -19.42 27.02 -8.15
CA LYS A 548 -19.83 28.20 -8.90
C LYS A 548 -19.94 29.41 -7.97
N LYS A 549 -19.02 30.37 -8.10
CA LYS A 549 -18.98 31.63 -7.33
C LYS A 549 -19.02 31.46 -5.79
N GLY A 550 -18.38 30.43 -5.25
CA GLY A 550 -18.41 30.15 -3.81
C GLY A 550 -19.62 29.35 -3.32
N THR A 551 -20.47 28.86 -4.24
CA THR A 551 -21.52 27.89 -3.97
C THR A 551 -21.14 26.53 -4.57
N PHE A 552 -21.13 25.47 -3.75
CA PHE A 552 -21.13 24.08 -4.23
C PHE A 552 -22.53 23.78 -4.78
N VAL A 553 -22.62 23.33 -6.03
CA VAL A 553 -23.87 22.89 -6.67
C VAL A 553 -23.75 21.41 -6.97
N GLY A 554 -24.46 20.58 -6.21
CA GLY A 554 -24.50 19.12 -6.36
C GLY A 554 -25.83 18.63 -6.93
N VAL A 555 -25.79 17.68 -7.86
CA VAL A 555 -26.96 16.94 -8.34
C VAL A 555 -27.12 15.68 -7.49
N ILE A 556 -28.23 15.54 -6.78
CA ILE A 556 -28.45 14.38 -5.89
C ILE A 556 -28.66 13.09 -6.68
N SER A 557 -28.16 11.99 -6.12
CA SER A 557 -28.47 10.63 -6.60
C SER A 557 -29.82 10.15 -6.06
N THR A 558 -30.35 9.07 -6.62
CA THR A 558 -31.62 8.48 -6.13
C THR A 558 -31.58 8.10 -4.65
N SER A 559 -30.42 7.65 -4.13
CA SER A 559 -30.28 7.22 -2.73
C SER A 559 -30.38 8.37 -1.72
N TRP A 560 -30.29 9.63 -2.17
CA TRP A 560 -30.59 10.79 -1.34
C TRP A 560 -32.03 10.76 -0.82
N HIS A 561 -32.98 10.27 -1.60
CA HIS A 561 -34.39 10.26 -1.19
C HIS A 561 -34.63 9.33 0.01
N ASP A 562 -33.95 8.18 0.07
CA ASP A 562 -34.08 7.16 1.11
C ASP A 562 -33.55 7.61 2.50
N LEU A 563 -32.71 8.65 2.55
CA LEU A 563 -32.13 9.16 3.78
C LEU A 563 -33.17 9.80 4.73
N SER A 564 -33.03 9.58 6.03
CA SER A 564 -33.77 10.35 7.04
C SER A 564 -33.36 11.83 7.04
N PHE A 565 -34.21 12.71 7.59
CA PHE A 565 -33.92 14.14 7.71
C PHE A 565 -32.59 14.41 8.44
N LYS A 566 -32.32 13.69 9.54
CA LYS A 566 -31.08 13.83 10.32
C LYS A 566 -29.85 13.53 9.46
N GLN A 567 -29.88 12.45 8.67
CA GLN A 567 -28.76 12.09 7.78
C GLN A 567 -28.56 13.11 6.64
N LYS A 568 -29.66 13.66 6.09
CA LYS A 568 -29.59 14.75 5.10
C LYS A 568 -28.92 16.01 5.67
N GLU A 569 -29.32 16.41 6.87
CA GLU A 569 -28.73 17.56 7.60
C GLU A 569 -27.25 17.35 7.93
N GLU A 570 -26.89 16.14 8.36
CA GLU A 570 -25.53 15.73 8.71
C GLU A 570 -24.60 15.70 7.48
N ILE A 571 -25.06 15.17 6.34
CA ILE A 571 -24.31 15.20 5.08
C ILE A 571 -24.15 16.65 4.58
N LEU A 572 -25.19 17.49 4.66
CA LEU A 572 -25.09 18.92 4.32
C LEU A 572 -24.01 19.63 5.17
N LYS A 573 -23.96 19.36 6.48
CA LYS A 573 -22.91 19.88 7.37
C LYS A 573 -21.51 19.38 6.97
N LYS A 574 -21.37 18.08 6.66
CA LYS A 574 -20.09 17.49 6.21
C LYS A 574 -19.62 18.10 4.88
N ILE A 575 -20.53 18.38 3.92
CA ILE A 575 -20.21 19.08 2.66
C ILE A 575 -19.83 20.54 2.92
N GLN A 576 -20.58 21.26 3.76
CA GLN A 576 -20.31 22.67 4.07
C GLN A 576 -18.99 22.86 4.81
N LEU A 577 -18.64 21.94 5.71
CA LEU A 577 -17.36 21.96 6.43
C LEU A 577 -16.17 21.81 5.46
N ALA A 578 -16.23 20.83 4.54
CA ALA A 578 -15.24 20.64 3.47
C ALA A 578 -15.19 21.82 2.46
N GLY A 579 -16.20 22.69 2.46
CA GLY A 579 -16.25 23.88 1.62
C GLY A 579 -15.26 24.96 1.98
N LYS A 580 -14.94 25.12 3.27
CA LYS A 580 -14.01 26.16 3.75
C LYS A 580 -12.63 26.03 3.10
N ASP A 581 -12.12 24.81 3.00
CA ASP A 581 -10.81 24.52 2.40
C ASP A 581 -10.86 24.51 0.86
N ARG A 582 -12.05 24.26 0.28
CA ARG A 582 -12.28 24.20 -1.17
C ARG A 582 -12.91 25.48 -1.76
N GLY A 583 -12.93 26.57 -1.01
CA GLY A 583 -13.35 27.89 -1.50
C GLY A 583 -14.86 28.06 -1.76
N TYR A 584 -15.72 27.33 -1.04
CA TYR A 584 -17.18 27.52 -1.08
C TYR A 584 -17.80 27.62 0.33
N GLU A 585 -18.69 28.59 0.51
CA GLU A 585 -19.36 28.88 1.78
C GLU A 585 -20.80 28.33 1.83
N GLN A 586 -21.38 28.12 0.65
CA GLN A 586 -22.77 27.72 0.45
C GLN A 586 -22.85 26.36 -0.25
N VAL A 587 -23.88 25.59 0.09
CA VAL A 587 -24.21 24.31 -0.55
C VAL A 587 -25.60 24.42 -1.14
N GLN A 588 -25.77 24.09 -2.42
CA GLN A 588 -27.06 23.95 -3.06
C GLN A 588 -27.16 22.55 -3.67
N LEU A 589 -28.21 21.81 -3.29
CA LEU A 589 -28.52 20.51 -3.86
C LEU A 589 -29.70 20.63 -4.83
N GLN A 590 -29.54 20.04 -6.01
CA GLN A 590 -30.51 20.05 -7.11
C GLN A 590 -30.88 18.61 -7.49
N ASP A 591 -32.11 18.37 -7.91
CA ASP A 591 -32.51 17.07 -8.49
C ASP A 591 -32.03 16.95 -9.96
N ALA A 592 -32.32 15.80 -10.58
CA ALA A 592 -32.00 15.55 -12.00
C ALA A 592 -32.75 16.48 -13.01
N LYS A 593 -33.71 17.30 -12.55
CA LYS A 593 -34.38 18.35 -13.35
C LYS A 593 -33.76 19.74 -13.13
N GLY A 594 -32.91 19.91 -12.11
CA GLY A 594 -32.37 21.20 -11.66
C GLY A 594 -33.24 21.90 -10.60
N GLU A 595 -34.24 21.23 -10.03
CA GLU A 595 -35.09 21.78 -8.96
C GLU A 595 -34.35 21.72 -7.61
N SER A 596 -34.37 22.79 -6.83
CA SER A 596 -33.62 22.86 -5.55
C SER A 596 -34.29 21.99 -4.49
N VAL A 597 -33.55 20.99 -3.98
CA VAL A 597 -34.03 19.94 -3.06
C VAL A 597 -33.42 20.03 -1.64
N GLY A 598 -32.55 21.01 -1.42
CA GLY A 598 -31.99 21.38 -0.11
C GLY A 598 -31.59 22.85 -0.07
N PHE A 599 -31.41 23.34 1.16
CA PHE A 599 -30.92 24.66 1.55
C PHE A 599 -29.96 24.51 2.73
#